data_AF-A0A9D2BU30-F1
#
_entry.id   AF-A0A9D2BU30-F1
#
_cell.length_a   1.000
_cell.length_b   1.000
_cell.length_c   1.000
_cell.angle_alpha   90.00
_cell.angle_beta   90.00
_cell.angle_gamma   90.00
#
_symmetry.space_group_name_H-M   'P 1'
#
loop_
_entity.id
_entity.type
_entity.pdbx_description
1 polymer ?
#
loop_
_entity_poly.entity_id
_entity_poly.type
_entity_poly.pdbx_seq_one_letter_code
_entity_poly.pdbx_strand_id
1 'polypeptide(L)'
;MATTKKPVKRYCQCGALLPADNPRVILCEACRKRKLEEKYAANKSPYVQDAARRAKPKPKSAPAMTIAEVVRAADAMGLSYGQFVARGLDKVWRG
;
A
#
# COMPACT_ATOMS: atom_id res chain seq x y z
N MET A 1 -0.61 -35.07 -11.78
CA MET A 1 0.65 -34.80 -12.50
C MET A 1 1.14 -33.40 -12.14
N ALA A 2 2.15 -33.28 -11.27
CA ALA A 2 2.74 -31.99 -10.94
C ALA A 2 3.63 -31.56 -12.10
N THR A 3 3.23 -30.54 -12.86
CA THR A 3 4.06 -29.95 -13.90
C THR A 3 5.17 -29.15 -13.23
N THR A 4 6.36 -29.75 -13.11
CA THR A 4 7.57 -29.07 -12.70
C THR A 4 7.95 -28.05 -13.77
N LYS A 5 7.40 -26.84 -13.69
CA LYS A 5 7.81 -25.70 -14.51
C LYS A 5 9.29 -25.47 -14.25
N LYS A 6 10.13 -25.72 -15.26
CA LYS A 6 11.56 -25.35 -15.22
C LYS A 6 11.66 -23.87 -14.83
N PRO A 7 12.51 -23.49 -13.85
CA PRO A 7 12.66 -22.10 -13.49
C PRO A 7 13.22 -21.35 -14.71
N VAL A 8 12.41 -20.46 -15.27
CA VAL A 8 12.84 -19.59 -16.37
C VAL A 8 13.91 -18.66 -15.81
N LYS A 9 15.13 -18.75 -16.36
CA LYS A 9 16.21 -17.80 -16.03
C LYS A 9 15.76 -16.41 -16.45
N ARG A 10 15.68 -15.50 -15.48
CA ARG A 10 15.28 -14.11 -15.70
C ARG A 10 16.48 -13.22 -15.51
N TYR A 11 16.55 -12.16 -16.30
CA TYR A 11 17.65 -11.23 -16.28
C TYR A 11 17.14 -9.81 -15.98
N CYS A 12 17.96 -9.06 -15.26
CA CYS A 12 17.80 -7.64 -15.06
C CYS A 12 18.01 -6.91 -16.39
N GLN A 13 17.51 -5.67 -16.49
CA GLN A 13 17.80 -4.77 -17.60
C GLN A 13 19.30 -4.53 -17.83
N CYS A 14 20.14 -4.69 -16.80
CA CYS A 14 21.60 -4.61 -16.93
C CYS A 14 22.28 -5.93 -17.35
N GLY A 15 21.52 -7.00 -17.59
CA GLY A 15 22.05 -8.32 -17.95
C GLY A 15 22.38 -9.24 -16.77
N ALA A 16 22.27 -8.79 -15.52
CA ALA A 16 22.50 -9.63 -14.34
C ALA A 16 21.38 -10.67 -14.14
N LEU A 17 21.72 -11.89 -13.73
CA LEU A 17 20.74 -12.93 -13.42
C LEU A 17 19.93 -12.53 -12.18
N LEU A 18 18.59 -12.64 -12.27
CA LEU A 18 17.69 -12.37 -11.16
C LEU A 18 17.48 -13.63 -10.33
N PRO A 19 17.35 -13.50 -8.99
CA PRO A 19 17.05 -14.63 -8.12
C PRO A 19 15.72 -15.28 -8.53
N ALA A 20 15.68 -16.61 -8.51
CA ALA A 20 14.52 -17.40 -8.94
C ALA A 20 13.36 -17.34 -7.93
N ASP A 21 13.66 -16.89 -6.72
CA ASP A 21 12.82 -17.00 -5.52
C ASP A 21 11.57 -16.11 -5.61
N ASN A 22 11.65 -14.99 -6.35
CA ASN A 22 10.55 -14.05 -6.45
C ASN A 22 10.32 -13.56 -7.90
N PRO A 23 9.24 -14.01 -8.55
CA PRO A 23 8.92 -13.61 -9.92
C PRO A 23 8.47 -12.14 -10.04
N ARG A 24 8.31 -11.38 -8.95
CA ARG A 24 8.04 -9.95 -9.01
C ARG A 24 9.32 -9.10 -9.09
N VAL A 25 10.49 -9.69 -8.84
CA VAL A 25 11.76 -8.98 -8.94
C VAL A 25 12.11 -8.81 -10.41
N ILE A 26 12.28 -7.56 -10.83
CA ILE A 26 12.58 -7.16 -12.22
C ILE A 26 13.94 -6.48 -12.37
N LEU A 27 14.59 -6.13 -11.26
CA LEU A 27 15.89 -5.47 -11.22
C LEU A 27 16.81 -6.21 -10.25
N CYS A 28 18.09 -6.30 -10.60
CA CYS A 28 19.11 -6.77 -9.66
C CYS A 28 19.29 -5.77 -8.52
N GLU A 29 19.90 -6.21 -7.43
CA GLU A 29 20.10 -5.37 -6.25
C GLU A 29 20.88 -4.09 -6.55
N ALA A 30 21.92 -4.17 -7.40
CA ALA A 30 22.70 -3.02 -7.81
C ALA A 30 21.86 -1.97 -8.55
N CYS A 31 21.05 -2.40 -9.54
CA CYS A 31 20.16 -1.49 -10.27
C CYS A 31 19.06 -0.93 -9.37
N ARG A 32 18.57 -1.73 -8.40
CA ARG A 32 17.60 -1.28 -7.41
C ARG A 32 18.19 -0.19 -6.51
N LYS A 33 19.41 -0.39 -6.00
CA LYS A 33 20.13 0.60 -5.17
C LYS A 33 20.37 1.90 -5.94
N ARG A 34 20.89 1.81 -7.18
CA ARG A 34 21.12 3.00 -8.02
C ARG A 34 19.85 3.80 -8.28
N LYS A 35 18.74 3.14 -8.67
CA LYS A 35 17.44 3.82 -8.84
C LYS A 35 16.91 4.42 -7.54
N LEU A 36 17.23 3.82 -6.40
CA LEU A 36 16.86 4.35 -5.09
C LEU A 36 17.63 5.65 -4.81
N GLU A 37 18.94 5.65 -5.04
CA GLU A 37 19.83 6.81 -4.88
C GLU A 37 19.44 7.96 -5.81
N GLU A 38 19.14 7.67 -7.08
CA GLU A 38 18.61 8.65 -8.04
C GLU A 38 17.33 9.33 -7.52
N LYS A 39 16.40 8.54 -6.94
CA LYS A 39 15.19 9.09 -6.32
C LYS A 39 15.48 9.93 -5.08
N TYR A 40 16.42 9.49 -4.24
CA TYR A 40 16.84 10.26 -3.07
C TYR A 40 17.48 11.59 -3.47
N ALA A 41 18.33 11.58 -4.49
CA ALA A 41 18.94 12.79 -5.03
C ALA A 41 17.89 13.74 -5.62
N ALA A 42 16.92 13.23 -6.38
CA ALA A 42 15.82 14.03 -6.90
C ALA A 42 14.98 14.68 -5.78
N ASN A 43 14.70 13.94 -4.70
CA ASN A 43 13.96 14.45 -3.55
C ASN A 43 14.75 15.46 -2.68
N LYS A 44 16.08 15.51 -2.79
CA LYS A 44 16.91 16.51 -2.11
C LYS A 44 16.84 17.90 -2.75
N SER A 45 16.29 18.03 -3.96
CA SER A 45 16.11 19.34 -4.60
C SER A 45 15.31 20.30 -3.72
N PRO A 46 15.76 21.55 -3.51
CA PRO A 46 15.04 22.56 -2.73
C PRO A 46 13.59 22.77 -3.19
N TYR A 47 13.35 22.64 -4.51
CA TYR A 47 12.01 22.77 -5.10
C TYR A 47 11.06 21.65 -4.63
N VAL A 48 11.55 20.42 -4.57
CA VAL A 48 10.75 19.26 -4.13
C VAL A 48 10.46 19.35 -2.63
N GLN A 49 11.43 19.79 -1.84
CA GLN A 49 11.24 20.04 -0.42
C GLN A 49 10.25 21.19 -0.16
N ASP A 50 10.28 22.25 -0.97
CA ASP A 50 9.32 23.35 -0.86
C ASP A 50 7.90 22.91 -1.22
N ALA A 51 7.75 22.14 -2.31
CA ALA A 51 6.48 21.54 -2.68
C ALA A 51 5.93 20.60 -1.58
N ALA A 52 6.80 19.82 -0.94
CA ALA A 52 6.43 18.97 0.20
C ALA A 52 6.01 19.79 1.43
N ARG A 53 6.67 20.93 1.70
CA ARG A 53 6.28 21.85 2.79
C ARG A 53 4.94 22.53 2.53
N ARG A 54 4.64 22.87 1.27
CA ARG A 54 3.36 23.47 0.86
C ARG A 54 2.23 22.45 0.74
N ALA A 55 2.55 21.16 0.65
CA ALA A 55 1.56 20.11 0.57
C ALA A 55 0.75 20.07 1.87
N LYS A 56 -0.57 20.29 1.77
CA LYS A 56 -1.46 20.14 2.91
C LYS A 56 -1.44 18.68 3.39
N PRO A 57 -1.41 18.42 4.71
CA PRO A 57 -1.52 17.07 5.22
C PRO A 57 -2.82 16.45 4.72
N LYS A 58 -2.73 15.26 4.12
CA LYS A 58 -3.93 14.49 3.77
C LYS A 58 -4.67 14.16 5.07
N PRO A 59 -6.00 14.34 5.13
CA PRO A 59 -6.76 13.92 6.30
C PRO A 59 -6.52 12.43 6.51
N LYS A 60 -5.99 12.07 7.68
CA LYS A 60 -5.95 10.66 8.10
C LYS A 60 -7.40 10.18 8.15
N SER A 61 -7.68 9.03 7.56
CA SER A 61 -8.99 8.39 7.69
C SER A 61 -9.32 8.29 9.18
N ALA A 62 -10.52 8.69 9.57
CA ALA A 62 -10.99 8.51 10.93
C ALA A 62 -10.84 7.03 11.33
N PRO A 63 -10.52 6.73 12.61
CA PRO A 63 -10.53 5.35 13.07
C PRO A 63 -11.93 4.78 12.83
N ALA A 64 -11.99 3.67 12.08
CA ALA A 64 -13.22 2.92 11.92
C ALA A 64 -13.54 2.20 13.23
N MET A 65 -14.82 2.08 13.55
CA MET A 65 -15.26 1.24 14.66
C MET A 65 -14.73 -0.19 14.53
N THR A 66 -14.48 -0.84 15.66
CA THR A 66 -14.29 -2.29 15.68
C THR A 66 -15.58 -3.01 15.30
N ILE A 67 -15.48 -4.25 14.81
CA ILE A 67 -16.66 -5.05 14.43
C ILE A 67 -17.64 -5.19 15.59
N ALA A 68 -17.15 -5.36 16.83
CA ALA A 68 -17.99 -5.47 18.02
C ALA A 68 -18.73 -4.17 18.37
N GLU A 69 -18.17 -3.01 18.07
CA GLU A 69 -18.84 -1.71 18.21
C GLU A 69 -19.89 -1.52 17.12
N VAL A 70 -19.56 -1.88 15.88
CA VAL A 70 -20.51 -1.83 14.76
C VAL A 70 -21.73 -2.71 15.03
N VAL A 71 -21.53 -3.94 15.52
CA VAL A 71 -22.64 -4.86 15.82
C VAL A 71 -23.52 -4.30 16.94
N ARG A 72 -22.93 -3.84 18.06
CA ARG A 72 -23.71 -3.26 19.16
C ARG A 72 -24.48 -1.99 18.73
N ALA A 73 -23.88 -1.14 17.90
CA ALA A 73 -24.52 0.07 17.39
C ALA A 73 -25.62 -0.25 16.37
N ALA A 74 -25.41 -1.25 15.52
CA ALA A 74 -26.41 -1.72 14.57
C ALA A 74 -27.63 -2.31 15.31
N ASP A 75 -27.40 -3.14 16.32
CA ASP A 75 -28.45 -3.72 17.17
C ASP A 75 -29.25 -2.65 17.90
N ALA A 76 -28.57 -1.64 18.48
CA ALA A 76 -29.23 -0.51 19.15
C ALA A 76 -30.12 0.32 18.20
N MET A 77 -29.81 0.32 16.90
CA MET A 77 -30.58 0.99 15.85
C MET A 77 -31.60 0.07 15.15
N GLY A 78 -31.67 -1.21 15.54
CA GLY A 78 -32.51 -2.21 14.86
C GLY A 78 -32.10 -2.48 13.41
N LEU A 79 -30.83 -2.28 13.08
CA LEU A 79 -30.25 -2.50 11.75
C LEU A 79 -29.42 -3.78 11.75
N SER A 80 -29.40 -4.48 10.61
CA SER A 80 -28.36 -5.49 10.39
C SER A 80 -26.99 -4.86 10.16
N TYR A 81 -25.92 -5.60 10.45
CA TYR A 81 -24.53 -5.19 10.18
C TYR A 81 -24.36 -4.64 8.75
N GLY A 82 -24.90 -5.35 7.75
CA GLY A 82 -24.81 -4.94 6.35
C GLY A 82 -25.51 -3.61 6.05
N GLN A 83 -26.67 -3.35 6.67
CA GLN A 83 -27.38 -2.07 6.52
C GLN A 83 -26.65 -0.92 7.22
N PHE A 84 -26.01 -1.19 8.35
CA PHE A 84 -25.23 -0.19 9.09
C PHE A 84 -23.98 0.24 8.31
N VAL A 85 -23.23 -0.71 7.74
CA VAL A 85 -22.05 -0.44 6.90
C VAL A 85 -22.46 0.20 5.57
N ALA A 86 -23.56 -0.23 4.95
CA ALA A 86 -24.05 0.37 3.71
C ALA A 86 -24.41 1.86 3.86
N ARG A 87 -24.79 2.28 5.08
CA ARG A 87 -25.05 3.69 5.45
C ARG A 87 -23.79 4.46 5.85
N GLY A 88 -22.63 3.81 5.91
CA GLY A 88 -21.35 4.43 6.27
C GLY A 88 -21.23 4.84 7.74
N LEU A 89 -22.09 4.30 8.61
CA LEU A 89 -22.12 4.64 10.04
C LEU A 89 -20.91 4.07 10.81
N ASP A 90 -20.24 3.06 10.25
CA ASP A 90 -19.00 2.47 10.75
C ASP A 90 -17.79 3.42 10.68
N LYS A 91 -17.89 4.49 9.87
CA LYS A 91 -16.78 5.40 9.55
C LYS A 91 -16.85 6.75 10.25
N VAL A 92 -18.00 7.14 10.80
CA VAL A 92 -18.29 8.56 11.14
C VAL A 92 -18.77 8.77 12.57
N TRP A 93 -18.89 7.74 13.41
CA TRP A 93 -19.41 7.97 14.76
C TRP A 93 -18.34 8.63 15.66
N ARG A 94 -18.35 9.97 15.65
CA ARG A 94 -17.85 10.82 16.72
C ARG A 94 -19.08 11.34 17.46
N GLY A 95 -19.24 10.92 18.72
CA GLY A 95 -19.73 11.82 19.75
C GLY A 95 -18.60 12.77 20.13
#